data_AF-A0A941CQR6-F1
#
_entry.id   AF-A0A941CQR6-F1
#
_cell.length_a   1.000
_cell.length_b   1.000
_cell.length_c   1.000
_cell.angle_alpha   90.00
_cell.angle_beta   90.00
_cell.angle_gamma   90.00
#
_symmetry.space_group_name_H-M   'P 1'
#
loop_
_entity.id
_entity.type
_entity.pdbx_description
1 polymer ?
#
loop_
_entity_poly.entity_id
_entity_poly.type
_entity_poly.pdbx_seq_one_letter_code
_entity_poly.pdbx_strand_id
1 'polypeptide(L)' 'MAEKKLPNLTQALEIKRVATSYYGDPRGFEEILFRTRNNRYVLVQRGGSESPYPVENIQQILKVQADEWLQRNA' A
#
# COMPACT_ATOMS: atom_id res chain seq x y z
N MET A 1 2.66 -13.14 -21.59
CA MET A 1 1.90 -12.26 -20.67
C MET A 1 2.85 -11.88 -19.56
N ALA A 2 3.11 -10.59 -19.33
CA ALA A 2 4.08 -10.18 -18.31
C ALA A 2 3.49 -10.45 -16.92
N GLU A 3 3.95 -11.52 -16.27
CA GLU A 3 3.70 -11.74 -14.85
C GLU A 3 4.26 -10.52 -14.11
N LYS A 4 3.38 -9.63 -13.65
CA LYS A 4 3.79 -8.54 -12.75
C LYS A 4 4.38 -9.20 -11.52
N LYS A 5 5.71 -9.37 -11.49
CA LYS A 5 6.45 -9.85 -10.32
C LYS A 5 6.06 -8.95 -9.16
N LEU A 6 5.23 -9.48 -8.27
CA LEU A 6 4.89 -8.83 -7.02
C LEU A 6 6.22 -8.54 -6.30
N PRO A 7 6.44 -7.31 -5.81
CA PRO A 7 7.61 -7.03 -4.99
C PRO A 7 7.68 -8.03 -3.84
N ASN A 8 8.89 -8.47 -3.49
CA ASN A 8 9.12 -9.31 -2.32
C ASN A 8 8.78 -8.55 -1.04
N LEU A 9 7.51 -8.57 -0.64
CA LEU A 9 7.01 -7.95 0.59
C LEU A 9 7.49 -8.69 1.85
N THR A 10 7.84 -9.97 1.73
CA THR A 10 8.38 -10.80 2.83
C THR A 10 9.69 -10.28 3.43
N GLN A 11 10.44 -9.47 2.68
CA GLN A 11 11.69 -8.83 3.15
C GLN A 11 11.55 -7.31 3.27
N ALA A 12 10.34 -6.78 3.10
CA ALA A 12 10.09 -5.35 3.17
C ALA A 12 9.70 -4.95 4.60
N LEU A 13 10.20 -3.81 5.05
CA LEU A 13 9.91 -3.25 6.36
C LEU A 13 8.67 -2.35 6.25
N GLU A 14 7.65 -2.62 7.04
CA GLU A 14 6.46 -1.75 7.15
C GLU A 14 6.88 -0.40 7.75
N ILE A 15 6.68 0.68 7.01
CA ILE A 15 7.00 2.04 7.46
C ILE A 15 5.79 2.64 8.18
N LYS A 16 4.62 2.55 7.54
CA LYS A 16 3.36 3.05 8.09
C LYS A 16 2.19 2.33 7.42
N ARG A 17 1.13 2.15 8.18
CA ARG A 17 -0.15 1.61 7.72
C ARG A 17 -1.26 2.55 8.15
N VAL A 18 -2.17 2.82 7.24
CA VAL A 18 -3.34 3.66 7.43
C VAL A 18 -4.53 2.83 7.03
N ALA A 19 -5.42 2.56 7.96
CA ALA A 19 -6.67 1.88 7.68
C ALA A 19 -7.81 2.88 7.84
N THR A 20 -8.52 3.13 6.74
CA THR A 20 -9.72 3.96 6.70
C THR A 20 -10.90 3.02 6.52
N SER A 21 -11.40 2.52 7.64
CA SER A 21 -12.57 1.64 7.67
C SER A 21 -13.28 1.75 9.01
N TYR A 22 -14.59 1.52 9.02
CA TYR A 22 -15.37 1.32 10.24
C TYR A 22 -15.90 -0.11 10.30
N TYR A 23 -16.23 -0.58 11.50
CA TYR A 23 -16.82 -1.91 11.69
C TYR A 23 -18.13 -2.00 10.90
N GLY A 24 -18.19 -2.92 9.94
CA GLY A 24 -19.32 -3.06 9.03
C GLY A 24 -19.31 -2.13 7.81
N ASP A 25 -18.19 -1.44 7.51
CA ASP A 25 -18.05 -0.66 6.28
C ASP A 25 -17.62 -1.54 5.09
N PRO A 26 -18.47 -1.75 4.07
CA PRO A 26 -18.06 -2.41 2.84
C PRO A 26 -17.10 -1.54 2.00
N ARG A 27 -16.98 -0.24 2.29
CA ARG A 27 -16.10 0.73 1.61
C ARG A 27 -14.74 0.91 2.28
N GLY A 28 -14.51 0.22 3.39
CA GLY A 28 -13.26 0.29 4.13
C GLY A 28 -12.06 -0.10 3.28
N PHE A 29 -10.99 0.66 3.36
CA PHE A 29 -9.71 0.37 2.70
C PHE A 29 -8.54 0.62 3.64
N GLU A 30 -7.42 -0.02 3.36
CA GLU A 30 -6.16 0.20 4.02
C GLU A 30 -5.04 0.41 3.00
N GLU A 31 -4.11 1.27 3.38
CA GLU A 31 -2.94 1.63 2.63
C GLU A 31 -1.71 1.40 3.50
N ILE A 32 -0.76 0.61 2.99
CA ILE A 32 0.42 0.19 3.71
C ILE A 32 1.64 0.55 2.90
N LEU A 33 2.51 1.37 3.47
CA LEU A 33 3.78 1.74 2.88
C LEU A 33 4.88 0.85 3.43
N PHE A 34 5.53 0.11 2.54
CA PHE A 34 6.69 -0.72 2.84
C PHE A 34 7.96 -0.13 2.23
N ARG A 35 9.10 -0.42 2.87
CA ARG A 35 10.44 -0.13 2.37
C ARG A 35 11.21 -1.43 2.22
N THR A 36 11.62 -1.73 1.00
CA THR A 36 12.48 -2.89 0.71
C THR A 36 13.94 -2.61 1.08
N ARG A 37 14.73 -3.67 1.26
CA ARG A 37 16.16 -3.58 1.56
C ARG A 37 16.98 -2.81 0.51
N ASN A 38 16.48 -2.75 -0.73
CA ASN A 38 17.09 -2.01 -1.83
C ASN A 38 16.67 -0.53 -1.88
N ASN A 39 16.20 0.04 -0.77
CA ASN A 39 15.69 1.42 -0.70
C ASN A 39 14.52 1.74 -1.64
N ARG A 40 13.81 0.71 -2.15
CA ARG A 40 12.59 0.91 -2.94
C ARG A 40 11.38 0.96 -2.02
N TYR A 41 10.45 1.84 -2.32
CA TYR A 41 9.20 1.98 -1.60
C TYR A 41 8.10 1.24 -2.33
N VAL A 42 7.22 0.59 -1.57
CA VAL A 42 6.09 -0.16 -2.10
C VAL A 42 4.86 0.27 -1.34
N LEU A 43 3.87 0.79 -2.06
CA LEU A 43 2.56 1.11 -1.51
C LEU A 43 1.61 -0.04 -1.85
N VAL A 44 1.00 -0.61 -0.82
CA VAL A 44 -0.02 -1.65 -0.92
C VAL A 44 -1.34 -1.03 -0.53
N GLN A 45 -2.30 -1.04 -1.44
CA GLN A 45 -3.63 -0.47 -1.23
C GLN A 45 -4.64 -1.58 -1.41
N ARG A 46 -5.47 -1.86 -0.41
CA ARG A 46 -6.47 -2.93 -0.47
C ARG A 46 -7.69 -2.56 0.36
N GLY A 47 -8.85 -3.10 0.02
CA GLY A 47 -10.07 -2.80 0.74
C GLY A 47 -11.20 -3.75 0.39
N GLY A 48 -12.39 -3.44 0.91
CA GLY A 48 -13.62 -4.17 0.63
C GLY A 48 -14.08 -4.01 -0.82
N SER A 49 -15.01 -4.86 -1.26
CA SER A 49 -15.52 -4.87 -2.64
C SER A 49 -16.18 -3.55 -3.08
N GLU A 50 -16.65 -2.72 -2.16
CA GLU A 50 -17.20 -1.38 -2.44
C GLU A 50 -16.21 -0.24 -2.17
N SER A 51 -14.97 -0.57 -1.79
CA SER A 51 -13.93 0.43 -1.55
C SER A 51 -13.32 0.93 -2.87
N PRO A 52 -12.57 2.06 -2.85
CA PRO A 52 -11.80 2.51 -4.01
C PRO A 52 -10.71 1.51 -4.45
N TYR A 53 -10.34 0.58 -3.58
CA TYR A 53 -9.31 -0.44 -3.79
C TYR A 53 -9.89 -1.84 -3.58
N PRO A 54 -10.86 -2.29 -4.40
CA PRO A 54 -11.55 -3.57 -4.21
C PRO A 54 -10.67 -4.79 -4.46
N VAL A 55 -9.53 -4.58 -5.11
CA VAL A 55 -8.48 -5.58 -5.33
C VAL A 55 -7.19 -5.02 -4.77
N GLU A 56 -6.42 -5.87 -4.08
CA GLU A 56 -5.10 -5.51 -3.58
C GLU A 56 -4.21 -5.00 -4.72
N ASN A 57 -3.87 -3.72 -4.66
CA ASN A 57 -3.00 -3.05 -5.60
C ASN A 57 -1.65 -2.80 -4.94
N ILE A 58 -0.61 -3.42 -5.50
CA ILE A 58 0.76 -3.31 -5.00
C ILE A 58 1.57 -2.53 -6.03
N GLN A 59 1.93 -1.31 -5.68
CA GLN A 59 2.68 -0.41 -6.56
C GLN A 59 4.04 -0.06 -5.96
N GLN A 60 5.09 -0.23 -6.74
CA GLN A 60 6.41 0.33 -6.39
C GLN A 60 6.41 1.82 -6.69
N ILE A 61 6.72 2.62 -5.68
CA ILE A 61 6.76 4.08 -5.79
C ILE A 61 8.16 4.60 -5.48
N LEU A 62 8.46 5.80 -5.97
CA LEU A 62 9.72 6.48 -5.67
C LEU A 62 9.71 7.01 -4.22
N LYS A 63 10.91 7.28 -3.68
CA LYS A 63 11.07 7.87 -2.36
C LYS A 63 10.27 9.16 -2.18
N VAL A 64 10.25 10.03 -3.21
CA VAL A 64 9.49 11.29 -3.17
C VAL A 64 8.00 11.06 -3.00
N GLN A 65 7.43 10.12 -3.75
CA GLN A 65 6.02 9.77 -3.66
C GLN A 65 5.67 9.13 -2.30
N ALA A 66 6.60 8.33 -1.75
CA ALA A 66 6.45 7.74 -0.44
C ALA A 66 6.47 8.80 0.67
N ASP A 67 7.33 9.82 0.55
CA ASP A 67 7.38 10.95 1.46
C ASP A 67 6.11 11.80 1.37
N GLU A 68 5.65 12.12 0.16
CA GLU A 68 4.38 12.81 -0.06
C GLU A 68 3.20 12.03 0.55
N TRP A 69 3.17 10.71 0.37
CA TRP A 69 2.15 9.86 0.97
C TRP A 69 2.24 9.87 2.49
N LEU A 70 3.45 9.80 3.07
CA LEU A 70 3.67 9.89 4.51
C LEU A 70 3.23 11.23 5.08
N GLN A 71 3.47 12.33 4.37
CA GLN A 71 3.05 13.67 4.78
C GLN A 71 1.53 13.84 4.72
N ARG A 72 0.88 13.32 3.67
CA ARG A 72 -0.59 13.35 3.55
C ARG A 72 -1.28 12.54 4.63
N ASN A 73 -0.64 11.45 5.06
CA ASN A 73 -1.16 10.53 6.06
C ASN A 73 -0.44 10.67 7.42
N ALA A 74 0.23 11.80 7.67
CA ALA A 74 1.09 12.02 8.85
C ALA A 74 0.30 11.93 10.17
#